data_AF-A0A838R3Y4-F1
#
_entry.id   AF-A0A838R3Y4-F1
#
_cell.length_a   1.000
_cell.length_b   1.000
_cell.length_c   1.000
_cell.angle_alpha   90.00
_cell.angle_beta   90.00
_cell.angle_gamma   90.00
#
_symmetry.space_group_name_H-M   'P 1'
#
loop_
_entity.id
_entity.type
_entity.pdbx_description
1 polymer ?
#
loop_
_entity_poly.entity_id
_entity_poly.type
_entity_poly.pdbx_seq_one_letter_code
_entity_poly.pdbx_strand_id
1 'polypeptide(L)'
;MGMQRENGYSASVEAFLVVGGQHISVAKTGRDTVTLVEPCDLPPGTECDLVMIVDGHRESRAVVLDEGAIRDQREVYYSVAVPF
;
A
#
# COMPACT_ATOMS: atom_id res chain seq x y z
N MET A 1 -20.52 -17.45 -33.35
CA MET A 1 -21.03 -17.96 -32.06
C MET A 1 -20.06 -17.51 -30.99
N GLY A 2 -20.47 -16.52 -30.20
CA GLY A 2 -19.60 -15.79 -29.28
C GLY A 2 -19.66 -16.29 -27.83
N MET A 3 -18.78 -15.68 -27.04
CA MET A 3 -18.68 -15.70 -25.57
C MET A 3 -17.93 -16.90 -24.99
N GLN A 4 -16.61 -16.85 -25.22
CA GLN A 4 -15.60 -17.34 -24.28
C GLN A 4 -15.86 -16.67 -22.93
N ARG A 5 -16.19 -17.45 -21.89
CA ARG A 5 -16.46 -16.89 -20.55
C ARG A 5 -15.15 -16.40 -19.94
N GLU A 6 -14.99 -15.08 -19.94
CA GLU A 6 -14.06 -14.34 -19.11
C GLU A 6 -14.35 -14.64 -17.63
N ASN A 7 -13.54 -15.49 -16.99
CA ASN A 7 -13.40 -15.44 -15.53
C ASN A 7 -12.51 -14.23 -15.19
N GLY A 8 -12.99 -13.03 -15.53
CA GLY A 8 -12.36 -11.76 -15.16
C GLY A 8 -12.84 -11.38 -13.77
N TYR A 9 -12.17 -11.89 -12.73
CA TYR A 9 -12.30 -11.33 -11.39
C TYR A 9 -11.63 -9.95 -11.42
N SER A 10 -12.32 -8.94 -11.95
CA SER A 10 -11.87 -7.55 -11.95
C SER A 10 -12.14 -6.96 -10.57
N ALA A 11 -11.45 -7.48 -9.55
CA ALA A 11 -11.42 -6.80 -8.26
C ALA A 11 -10.60 -5.52 -8.46
N SER A 12 -11.24 -4.36 -8.35
CA SER A 12 -10.51 -3.10 -8.26
C SER A 12 -9.77 -3.10 -6.93
N VAL A 13 -8.44 -3.16 -7.00
CA VAL A 13 -7.55 -3.04 -5.84
C VAL A 13 -6.87 -1.69 -5.90
N GLU A 14 -7.17 -0.84 -4.94
CA GLU A 14 -6.51 0.44 -4.74
C GLU A 14 -5.78 0.42 -3.40
N ALA A 15 -4.58 0.99 -3.33
CA ALA A 15 -3.82 1.06 -2.09
C ALA A 15 -3.17 2.43 -1.93
N PHE A 16 -3.12 2.91 -0.69
CA PHE A 16 -2.41 4.14 -0.34
C PHE A 16 -1.92 4.07 1.11
N LEU A 17 -0.78 4.71 1.36
CA LEU A 17 -0.27 4.96 2.71
C LEU A 17 -0.81 6.30 3.20
N VAL A 18 -1.23 6.36 4.46
CA VAL A 18 -1.56 7.60 5.15
C VAL A 18 -0.44 7.91 6.13
N VAL A 19 0.27 9.01 5.91
CA VAL A 19 1.41 9.43 6.73
C VAL A 19 1.16 10.83 7.24
N GLY A 20 0.91 11.00 8.54
CA GLY A 20 0.60 12.31 9.13
C GLY A 20 -0.59 13.03 8.46
N GLY A 21 -1.56 12.27 7.93
CA GLY A 21 -2.71 12.80 7.18
C GLY A 21 -2.47 13.02 5.68
N GLN A 22 -1.27 12.77 5.17
CA GLN A 22 -0.97 12.80 3.74
C GLN A 22 -1.25 11.43 3.11
N HIS A 23 -1.97 11.41 1.99
CA HIS A 23 -2.19 10.18 1.22
C HIS A 23 -1.08 10.01 0.17
N ILE A 24 -0.38 8.87 0.21
CA ILE A 24 0.66 8.49 -0.73
C ILE A 24 0.16 7.28 -1.51
N SER A 25 -0.03 7.44 -2.82
CA SER A 25 -0.53 6.37 -3.68
C SER A 25 0.47 5.21 -3.77
N VAL A 26 -0.03 3.99 -3.59
CA VAL A 26 0.74 2.76 -3.68
C VAL A 26 0.39 2.07 -4.99
N ALA A 27 1.40 1.82 -5.82
CA ALA A 27 1.28 1.11 -7.08
C ALA A 27 1.02 -0.39 -6.86
N LYS A 28 1.62 -0.95 -5.80
CA LYS A 28 1.52 -2.37 -5.47
C LYS A 28 1.79 -2.62 -3.99
N THR A 29 0.99 -3.48 -3.37
CA THR A 29 1.24 -3.98 -2.02
C THR A 29 1.77 -5.40 -2.08
N GLY A 30 2.94 -5.63 -1.51
CA GLY A 30 3.49 -6.94 -1.16
C GLY A 30 3.09 -7.36 0.25
N ARG A 31 3.62 -8.51 0.68
CA ARG A 31 3.36 -9.08 2.01
C ARG A 31 3.98 -8.23 3.13
N ASP A 32 5.18 -7.74 2.89
CA ASP A 32 6.05 -6.97 3.80
C ASP A 32 6.69 -5.75 3.10
N THR A 33 6.36 -5.55 1.83
CA THR A 33 6.82 -4.41 1.03
C THR A 33 5.64 -3.66 0.41
N VAL A 34 5.80 -2.37 0.16
CA VAL A 34 4.89 -1.63 -0.73
C VAL A 34 5.69 -0.88 -1.78
N THR A 35 5.17 -0.85 -3.00
CA THR A 35 5.69 -0.07 -4.11
C THR A 35 4.90 1.22 -4.23
N LEU A 36 5.54 2.36 -4.02
CA LEU A 36 4.93 3.68 -4.16
C LEU A 36 4.79 4.06 -5.64
N VAL A 37 3.70 4.75 -5.99
CA VAL A 37 3.54 5.37 -7.32
C VAL A 37 4.53 6.51 -7.46
N GLU A 38 4.58 7.35 -6.44
CA GLU A 38 5.44 8.53 -6.39
C GLU A 38 6.56 8.31 -5.36
N PRO A 39 7.82 8.59 -5.73
CA PRO A 39 8.91 8.55 -4.77
C PRO A 39 8.68 9.60 -3.68
N CYS A 40 8.76 9.17 -2.42
CA CYS A 40 8.65 10.05 -1.28
C CYS A 40 9.84 9.85 -0.33
N ASP A 41 10.12 10.86 0.47
CA ASP A 41 11.14 10.80 1.50
C ASP A 41 10.44 10.73 2.86
N LEU A 42 10.55 9.58 3.52
CA LEU A 42 9.98 9.31 4.84
C LEU A 42 11.09 8.79 5.73
N PRO A 43 11.22 9.30 6.96
CA PRO A 43 12.24 8.81 7.87
C PRO A 43 12.01 7.34 8.25
N PRO A 44 13.08 6.61 8.62
CA PRO A 44 12.94 5.29 9.21
C PRO A 44 12.15 5.36 10.52
N GLY A 45 11.34 4.34 10.78
CA GLY A 45 10.42 4.29 11.91
C GLY A 45 9.14 5.12 11.75
N THR A 46 8.83 5.59 10.53
CA THR A 46 7.60 6.35 10.30
C THR A 46 6.37 5.46 10.43
N GLU A 47 5.50 5.80 11.38
CA GLU A 47 4.18 5.19 11.54
C GLU A 47 3.22 5.70 10.46
N CYS A 48 2.57 4.77 9.77
CA CYS A 48 1.67 5.04 8.66
C CYS A 48 0.47 4.10 8.73
N ASP A 49 -0.67 4.48 8.14
CA ASP A 49 -1.77 3.55 7.88
C ASP A 49 -1.70 3.05 6.43
N LEU A 50 -1.49 1.75 6.25
CA LEU A 50 -1.69 1.12 4.96
C LEU A 50 -3.18 0.88 4.75
N VAL A 51 -3.77 1.61 3.81
CA VAL A 51 -5.17 1.48 3.42
C VAL A 51 -5.23 0.76 2.09
N MET A 52 -5.93 -0.38 2.07
CA MET A 52 -6.24 -1.14 0.87
C MET A 52 -7.76 -1.10 0.66
N ILE A 53 -8.18 -0.82 -0.57
CA ILE A 53 -9.57 -0.85 -0.99
C ILE A 53 -9.68 -1.97 -2.02
N VAL A 54 -10.42 -3.03 -1.68
CA VAL A 54 -10.66 -4.16 -2.56
C VAL A 54 -12.16 -4.22 -2.83
N ASP A 55 -12.58 -4.01 -4.08
CA ASP A 55 -14.01 -4.02 -4.44
C ASP A 55 -14.86 -3.03 -3.60
N GLY A 56 -14.28 -1.87 -3.27
CA GLY A 56 -14.90 -0.87 -2.40
C GLY A 56 -14.82 -1.16 -0.89
N HIS A 57 -14.34 -2.35 -0.49
CA HIS A 57 -14.08 -2.66 0.91
C HIS A 57 -12.74 -2.08 1.34
N ARG A 58 -12.80 -1.08 2.23
CA ARG A 58 -11.63 -0.44 2.81
C ARG A 58 -11.14 -1.23 4.04
N GLU A 59 -9.92 -1.72 3.95
CA GLU A 59 -9.14 -2.28 5.05
C GLU A 59 -8.00 -1.30 5.36
N SER A 60 -7.79 -0.99 6.64
CA SER A 60 -6.69 -0.14 7.08
C SER A 60 -5.88 -0.85 8.16
N ARG A 61 -4.57 -0.79 8.06
CA ARG A 61 -3.65 -1.38 9.03
C ARG A 61 -2.53 -0.40 9.35
N ALA A 62 -2.29 -0.18 10.64
CA ALA A 62 -1.12 0.54 11.10
C ALA A 62 0.15 -0.25 10.78
N VAL A 63 1.08 0.39 10.09
CA VAL A 63 2.37 -0.16 9.69
C VAL A 63 3.46 0.84 10.04
N VAL A 64 4.67 0.34 10.27
CA VAL A 64 5.85 1.15 10.50
C VAL A 64 6.83 0.89 9.37
N LEU A 65 7.31 1.95 8.73
CA LEU A 65 8.36 1.84 7.72
C LEU A 65 9.69 1.62 8.43
N ASP A 66 10.21 0.40 8.45
CA ASP A 66 11.44 0.06 9.16
C ASP A 66 12.63 0.90 8.70
N GLU A 67 12.81 1.00 7.39
CA GLU A 67 13.91 1.77 6.76
C GLU A 67 13.47 3.16 6.27
N GLY A 68 12.16 3.44 6.33
CA GLY A 68 11.58 4.65 5.77
C GLY A 68 11.32 4.51 4.26
N ALA A 69 11.19 5.65 3.59
CA ALA A 69 11.12 5.73 2.13
C ALA A 69 12.16 6.72 1.66
N ILE A 70 12.97 6.35 0.68
CA ILE A 70 13.95 7.26 0.08
C ILE A 70 13.42 7.65 -1.30
N ARG A 71 13.63 8.90 -1.72
CA ARG A 71 13.16 9.40 -3.04
C ARG A 71 13.63 8.62 -4.27
N ASP A 72 14.65 7.77 -4.17
CA ASP A 72 15.09 6.90 -5.27
C ASP A 72 14.51 5.46 -5.16
N GLN A 73 13.92 5.16 -4.01
CA GLN A 73 13.39 3.85 -3.66
C GLN A 73 11.86 3.85 -3.78
N ARG A 74 11.36 3.09 -4.75
CA ARG A 74 9.91 2.89 -4.91
C ARG A 74 9.37 1.80 -4.00
N GLU A 75 10.17 0.78 -3.73
CA GLU A 75 9.78 -0.36 -2.90
C GLU A 75 10.32 -0.19 -1.49
N VAL A 76 9.43 -0.08 -0.52
CA VAL A 76 9.77 0.14 0.89
C VAL A 76 9.29 -1.02 1.74
N TYR A 77 10.09 -1.40 2.72
CA TYR A 77 9.75 -2.43 3.70
C TYR A 77 8.92 -1.82 4.83
N TYR A 78 7.93 -2.58 5.28
CA TYR A 78 7.12 -2.19 6.41
C TYR A 78 6.83 -3.39 7.32
N SER A 79 6.71 -3.09 8.60
CA SER A 79 6.26 -4.03 9.61
C SER A 79 4.87 -3.64 10.11
N VAL A 80 4.05 -4.62 10.47
CA VAL A 80 2.74 -4.37 11.07
C VAL A 80 2.94 -3.85 12.48
N ALA A 81 2.38 -2.67 12.79
CA ALA A 81 2.31 -2.20 14.16
C ALA A 81 1.32 -3.11 14.90
N VAL A 82 1.83 -4.00 15.75
CA VAL A 82 0.97 -4.84 16.59
C VAL A 82 0.26 -3.95 17.61
N PRO A 83 -1.07 -4.03 17.76
CA PRO A 83 -1.75 -3.38 18.87
C PRO A 83 -1.28 -4.07 20.16
N PHE A 84 -0.77 -3.26 21.10
CA PHE A 84 -0.36 -3.67 22.43
C PHE A 84 -1.56 -4.00 23.32
#